data_AF-A0A8T6P2R8-F1
#
_entry.id   AF-A0A8T6P2R8-F1
#
_cell.length_a   1.000
_cell.length_b   1.000
_cell.length_c   1.000
_cell.angle_alpha   90.00
_cell.angle_beta   90.00
_cell.angle_gamma   90.00
#
_symmetry.space_group_name_H-M   'P 1'
#
loop_
_entity.id
_entity.type
_entity.pdbx_description
1 polymer ?
#
loop_
_entity_poly.entity_id
_entity_poly.type
_entity_poly.pdbx_seq_one_letter_code
_entity_poly.pdbx_strand_id
1 'polypeptide(L)' 'MSIKSQQARKRRHQRVRRKISGTPERPRLNVYRSSKHIYAQVIDDIAGHTLASASTL' A
#
# COMPACT_ATOMS: atom_id res chain seq x y z
N MET A 1 -1.59 -16.40 6.38
CA MET A 1 -1.65 -15.12 7.13
C MET A 1 -2.83 -15.20 8.09
N SER A 2 -2.62 -15.07 9.41
CA SER A 2 -3.69 -15.16 10.41
C SER A 2 -4.55 -13.88 10.45
N ILE A 3 -5.82 -13.97 10.81
CA ILE A 3 -6.72 -12.81 10.98
C ILE A 3 -6.12 -11.78 11.96
N LYS A 4 -5.46 -12.24 13.04
CA LYS A 4 -4.75 -11.38 14.00
C LYS A 4 -3.62 -10.57 13.34
N SER A 5 -2.87 -11.18 12.43
CA SER A 5 -1.76 -10.50 11.73
C SER A 5 -2.25 -9.50 10.67
N GLN A 6 -3.42 -9.74 10.07
CA GLN A 6 -4.06 -8.80 9.14
C GLN A 6 -4.53 -7.52 9.85
N GLN A 7 -5.17 -7.65 11.02
CA GLN A 7 -5.61 -6.49 11.81
C GLN A 7 -4.41 -5.66 12.28
N ALA A 8 -3.36 -6.30 12.78
CA ALA A 8 -2.12 -5.61 13.17
C ALA A 8 -1.48 -4.86 11.99
N ARG A 9 -1.50 -5.45 10.78
CA ARG A 9 -1.04 -4.79 9.55
C ARG A 9 -1.88 -3.56 9.22
N LYS A 10 -3.22 -3.66 9.24
CA LYS A 10 -4.12 -2.52 8.96
C LYS A 10 -3.86 -1.36 9.93
N ARG A 11 -3.72 -1.65 11.23
CA ARG A 11 -3.41 -0.63 12.26
C ARG A 11 -2.08 0.08 12.00
N ARG A 12 -1.03 -0.67 11.64
CA ARG A 12 0.27 -0.07 11.26
C ARG A 12 0.14 0.78 10.00
N HIS A 13 -0.56 0.29 8.98
CA HIS A 13 -0.76 1.00 7.72
C HIS A 13 -1.47 2.33 7.92
N GLN A 14 -2.56 2.35 8.70
CA GLN A 14 -3.29 3.57 9.03
C GLN A 14 -2.38 4.59 9.75
N ARG A 15 -1.59 4.16 10.74
CA ARG A 15 -0.65 5.03 11.45
C ARG A 15 0.42 5.63 10.53
N VAL A 16 0.95 4.85 9.60
CA VAL A 16 1.92 5.35 8.61
C VAL A 16 1.26 6.35 7.65
N ARG A 17 0.04 6.05 7.18
CA ARG A 17 -0.73 6.93 6.28
C ARG A 17 -1.15 8.26 6.92
N ARG A 18 -1.14 8.39 8.26
CA ARG A 18 -1.31 9.69 8.93
C ARG A 18 -0.16 10.65 8.66
N LYS A 19 1.02 10.15 8.30
CA LYS A 19 2.23 10.96 8.01
C LYS A 19 2.64 10.92 6.55
N ILE A 20 2.29 9.85 5.83
CA ILE A 20 2.69 9.62 4.45
C ILE A 20 1.46 9.62 3.55
N SER A 21 1.38 10.62 2.67
CA SER A 21 0.42 10.73 1.57
C SER A 21 1.17 10.89 0.25
N GLY A 22 0.58 10.43 -0.85
CA GLY A 22 1.12 10.59 -2.20
C GLY A 22 0.49 11.79 -2.91
N THR A 23 1.31 12.58 -3.59
CA THR A 23 0.88 13.65 -4.52
C THR A 23 1.24 13.25 -5.95
N PRO A 24 0.77 13.97 -6.99
CA PRO A 24 1.19 13.69 -8.37
C PRO A 24 2.71 13.75 -8.58
N GLU A 25 3.38 14.72 -7.95
CA GLU A 25 4.84 14.89 -8.05
C GLU A 25 5.60 13.82 -7.25
N ARG A 26 5.02 13.37 -6.14
CA ARG A 26 5.61 12.35 -5.26
C ARG A 26 4.56 11.33 -4.83
N PRO A 27 4.21 10.38 -5.72
CA PRO A 27 3.16 9.41 -5.44
C PRO A 27 3.59 8.41 -4.38
N ARG A 28 2.62 7.83 -3.67
CA ARG A 28 2.86 6.89 -2.58
C ARG A 28 2.98 5.46 -3.13
N LEU A 29 4.05 4.79 -2.77
CA LEU A 29 4.17 3.34 -2.98
C LEU A 29 3.36 2.57 -1.92
N ASN A 30 2.54 1.64 -2.38
CA ASN A 30 1.80 0.70 -1.55
C ASN A 30 2.28 -0.72 -1.84
N VAL A 31 2.64 -1.46 -0.80
CA VAL A 31 3.08 -2.85 -0.92
C VAL A 31 2.16 -3.76 -0.09
N TYR A 32 1.67 -4.81 -0.74
CA TYR A 32 0.98 -5.92 -0.09
C TYR A 32 1.77 -7.20 -0.30
N ARG A 33 2.04 -7.91 0.79
CA ARG A 33 2.74 -9.21 0.78
C ARG A 33 1.79 -10.29 1.27
N SER A 34 1.61 -11.33 0.47
CA SER A 34 0.96 -12.58 0.88
C SER A 34 2.02 -13.59 1.32
N SER A 35 1.62 -14.84 1.59
CA SER A 35 2.58 -15.92 1.86
C SER A 35 3.34 -16.37 0.61
N LYS A 36 2.81 -16.11 -0.58
CA LYS A 36 3.35 -16.64 -1.85
C LYS A 36 3.79 -15.55 -2.84
N HIS A 37 3.18 -14.37 -2.78
CA HIS A 37 3.38 -13.30 -3.78
C HIS A 37 3.48 -11.93 -3.13
N ILE A 38 4.04 -10.98 -3.87
CA ILE A 38 4.13 -9.57 -3.51
C ILE A 38 3.45 -8.75 -4.61
N TYR A 39 2.72 -7.73 -4.19
CA TYR A 39 2.02 -6.78 -5.05
C TYR A 39 2.43 -5.36 -4.65
N ALA A 40 2.74 -4.54 -5.64
CA ALA A 40 3.14 -3.15 -5.46
C ALA A 40 2.30 -2.24 -6.36
N GLN A 41 1.93 -1.07 -5.84
CA GLN A 41 1.17 -0.05 -6.55
C GLN A 41 1.74 1.34 -6.24
N VAL A 42 1.86 2.18 -7.27
CA VAL A 42 2.19 3.61 -7.14
C VAL A 42 0.88 4.39 -7.25
N ILE A 43 0.54 5.16 -6.23
CA ILE A 43 -0.78 5.78 -6.07
C ILE A 43 -0.64 7.29 -5.87
N ASP A 44 -1.43 8.06 -6.60
CA ASP A 44 -1.73 9.45 -6.26
C ASP A 44 -2.95 9.48 -5.34
N ASP A 45 -2.77 9.93 -4.09
CA ASP A 45 -3.85 9.95 -3.09
C ASP A 45 -4.79 11.16 -3.30
N ILE A 46 -4.41 12.18 -4.07
CA ILE A 46 -5.25 13.36 -4.37
C ILE A 46 -6.31 12.99 -5.41
N ALA A 47 -5.89 12.48 -6.56
CA ALA A 47 -6.80 12.03 -7.61
C ALA A 47 -7.42 10.66 -7.32
N GLY A 48 -6.84 9.89 -6.38
CA GLY A 48 -7.29 8.54 -6.06
C GLY A 48 -6.95 7.51 -7.16
N HIS A 49 -5.97 7.81 -8.00
CA HIS A 49 -5.59 6.99 -9.15
C HIS A 49 -4.32 6.17 -8.88
N THR A 50 -4.31 4.94 -9.37
CA THR A 50 -3.10 4.11 -9.40
C THR A 50 -2.36 4.38 -10.70
N LEU A 51 -1.14 4.89 -10.61
CA LEU A 51 -0.31 5.27 -11.75
C LEU A 51 0.43 4.08 -12.34
N ALA A 52 0.84 3.14 -11.48
CA ALA A 52 1.52 1.92 -11.90
C ALA A 52 1.25 0.77 -10.92
N SER A 53 1.34 -0.46 -11.41
CA SER A 53 1.24 -1.68 -10.61
C SER A 53 2.21 -2.74 -11.07
N ALA A 54 2.73 -3.53 -10.12
CA ALA A 54 3.58 -4.68 -10.39
C ALA A 54 3.24 -5.84 -9.44
N SER A 55 3.39 -7.07 -9.91
CA SER A 55 3.19 -8.29 -9.11
C SER A 55 4.20 -9.37 -9.45
N THR A 56 4.52 -10.22 -8.47
CA THR A 56 5.38 -11.40 -8.64
C THR A 56 4.56 -12.64 -9.02
N LEU A 57 3.54 -12.47 -9.84
CA LEU A 57 2.59 -13.51 -10.26
C LEU A 57 2.56 -13.53 -11.78
#